data_AF-A0A327PRU6-F1
#
_entry.id   AF-A0A327PRU6-F1
#
_cell.length_a   1.000
_cell.length_b   1.000
_cell.length_c   1.000
_cell.angle_alpha   90.00
_cell.angle_beta   90.00
_cell.angle_gamma   90.00
#
_symmetry.space_group_name_H-M   'P 1'
#
loop_
_entity.id
_entity.type
_entity.pdbx_description
1 polymer ?
#
loop_
_entity_poly.entity_id
_entity_poly.type
_entity_poly.pdbx_seq_one_letter_code
_entity_poly.pdbx_strand_id
1 'polypeptide(L)'
;MNFILVFLLVTELYSEKLCDCYFQEDLASAQKLNYEESDLIFLGKIVERNDDGSFKFEVLETLKGEEVGFVIGSLTNSCTIFPDENEEFWLVYTNSPNSDEFITMSQCGLSRSFKFPYLLKFTSPPPPRNPSDPTLHLESELEYSKKRIEALEILKSEIEQLRKWKELN
;
A
#
# COMPACT_ATOMS: atom_id res chain seq x y z
N MET A 1 -40.16 -23.70 19.37
CA MET A 1 -39.64 -22.32 19.62
C MET A 1 -38.22 -22.49 20.13
N ASN A 2 -37.19 -22.40 19.28
CA ASN A 2 -35.76 -22.38 19.66
C ASN A 2 -34.78 -22.26 18.46
N PHE A 3 -35.22 -22.36 17.20
CA PHE A 3 -34.31 -22.20 16.04
C PHE A 3 -33.98 -20.75 15.68
N ILE A 4 -34.80 -19.78 16.09
CA ILE A 4 -34.60 -18.36 15.79
C ILE A 4 -33.44 -17.77 16.61
N LEU A 5 -33.24 -18.24 17.85
CA LEU A 5 -32.12 -17.82 18.72
C LEU A 5 -30.77 -18.32 18.20
N VAL A 6 -30.73 -19.51 17.59
CA VAL A 6 -29.49 -20.06 17.02
C VAL A 6 -29.08 -19.30 15.75
N PHE A 7 -30.04 -18.85 14.94
CA PHE A 7 -29.75 -18.10 13.72
C PHE A 7 -29.20 -16.68 14.00
N LEU A 8 -29.66 -16.03 15.07
CA LEU A 8 -29.17 -14.70 15.49
C LEU A 8 -27.76 -14.72 16.10
N LEU A 9 -27.37 -15.82 16.77
CA LEU A 9 -26.02 -16.00 17.32
C LEU A 9 -24.96 -16.26 16.25
N VAL A 10 -25.35 -16.76 15.07
CA VAL A 10 -24.41 -17.05 13.98
C VAL A 10 -24.09 -15.80 13.15
N THR A 11 -24.99 -14.80 13.10
CA THR A 11 -24.78 -13.58 12.30
C THR A 11 -23.79 -12.58 12.92
N GLU A 12 -23.52 -12.65 14.22
CA GLU A 12 -22.54 -11.76 14.88
C GLU A 12 -21.08 -12.21 14.68
N LEU A 13 -20.86 -13.42 14.17
CA LEU A 13 -19.51 -13.97 13.93
C LEU A 13 -18.93 -13.64 12.54
N TYR A 14 -19.73 -13.04 11.65
CA TYR A 14 -19.30 -12.66 10.30
C TYR A 14 -19.31 -11.14 10.13
N SER A 15 -18.56 -10.42 10.98
CA SER A 15 -18.13 -9.08 10.60
C SER A 15 -16.87 -9.22 9.75
N GLU A 16 -17.05 -9.27 8.42
CA GLU A 16 -15.94 -8.93 7.53
C GLU A 16 -15.54 -7.50 7.90
N LYS A 17 -14.40 -7.36 8.58
CA LYS A 17 -13.84 -6.04 8.88
C LYS A 17 -13.41 -5.42 7.56
N LEU A 18 -14.30 -4.63 6.98
CA LEU A 18 -13.94 -3.70 5.93
C LEU A 18 -12.82 -2.81 6.47
N CYS A 19 -11.83 -2.55 5.63
CA CYS A 19 -10.70 -1.74 6.00
C CYS A 19 -11.14 -0.29 6.07
N ASP A 20 -11.30 0.21 7.29
CA ASP A 20 -11.67 1.60 7.55
C ASP A 20 -10.42 2.48 7.44
N CYS A 21 -10.07 2.87 6.22
CA CYS A 21 -8.95 3.77 5.97
C CYS A 21 -9.36 5.20 6.31
N TYR A 22 -8.68 5.83 7.26
CA TYR A 22 -8.91 7.23 7.56
C TYR A 22 -8.26 8.12 6.48
N PHE A 23 -9.10 8.85 5.74
CA PHE A 23 -8.63 9.75 4.69
C PHE A 23 -7.99 10.98 5.30
N GLN A 24 -6.73 11.19 4.96
CA GLN A 24 -6.03 12.43 5.26
C GLN A 24 -6.40 13.49 4.23
N GLU A 25 -6.67 14.72 4.69
CA GLU A 25 -7.15 15.81 3.84
C GLU A 25 -6.09 16.24 2.82
N ASP A 26 -4.81 16.09 3.15
CA ASP A 26 -3.69 16.45 2.29
C ASP A 26 -2.53 15.45 2.37
N LEU A 27 -1.69 15.46 1.32
CA LEU A 27 -0.57 14.55 1.18
C LEU A 27 0.48 14.75 2.27
N ALA A 28 0.77 15.99 2.67
CA ALA A 28 1.83 16.25 3.65
C ALA A 28 1.44 15.70 5.04
N SER A 29 0.17 15.83 5.42
CA SER A 29 -0.37 15.22 6.64
C SER A 29 -0.30 13.69 6.58
N ALA A 30 -0.64 13.08 5.44
CA ALA A 30 -0.52 11.63 5.25
C ALA A 30 0.92 11.13 5.36
N GLN A 31 1.87 11.86 4.74
CA GLN A 31 3.29 11.54 4.77
C GLN A 31 3.87 11.62 6.17
N LYS A 32 3.51 12.68 6.90
CA LYS A 32 3.93 12.86 8.28
C LYS A 32 3.40 11.73 9.16
N LEU A 33 2.11 11.42 9.06
CA LEU A 33 1.50 10.36 9.86
C LEU A 33 2.14 8.98 9.58
N ASN A 34 2.28 8.60 8.30
CA ASN A 34 2.89 7.33 7.94
C ASN A 34 4.36 7.27 8.38
N TYR A 35 5.08 8.39 8.31
CA TYR A 35 6.43 8.47 8.83
C TYR A 35 6.47 8.28 10.35
N GLU A 36 5.60 8.94 11.11
CA GLU A 36 5.56 8.86 12.57
C GLU A 36 5.17 7.45 13.04
N GLU A 37 4.18 6.83 12.40
CA GLU A 37 3.66 5.52 12.79
C GLU A 37 4.55 4.35 12.38
N SER A 38 5.36 4.49 11.33
CA SER A 38 6.24 3.41 10.86
C SER A 38 7.53 3.33 11.66
N ASP A 39 7.87 2.15 12.15
CA ASP A 39 9.19 1.91 12.77
C ASP A 39 10.28 1.72 11.71
N LEU A 40 9.93 1.16 10.55
CA LEU A 40 10.82 0.86 9.45
C LEU A 40 10.24 1.40 8.14
N ILE A 41 11.06 2.17 7.41
CA ILE A 41 10.73 2.68 6.08
C ILE A 41 11.90 2.36 5.16
N PHE A 42 11.64 1.76 4.00
CA PHE A 42 12.71 1.37 3.09
C PHE A 42 12.29 1.36 1.62
N LEU A 43 13.29 1.44 0.75
CA LEU A 43 13.19 1.05 -0.65
C LEU A 43 13.64 -0.40 -0.79
N GLY A 44 12.83 -1.22 -1.45
CA GLY A 44 13.13 -2.64 -1.61
C GLY A 44 12.68 -3.19 -2.95
N LYS A 45 13.24 -4.35 -3.32
CA LYS A 45 12.83 -5.16 -4.46
C LYS A 45 12.26 -6.48 -3.96
N ILE A 46 11.17 -6.93 -4.57
CA ILE A 46 10.62 -8.26 -4.27
C ILE A 46 11.47 -9.33 -4.92
N VAL A 47 11.95 -10.27 -4.11
CA VAL A 47 12.80 -11.38 -4.58
C VAL A 47 12.11 -12.74 -4.47
N GLU A 48 11.05 -12.84 -3.66
CA GLU A 48 10.31 -14.09 -3.45
C GLU A 48 8.84 -13.81 -3.14
N ARG A 49 7.96 -14.67 -3.67
CA ARG A 49 6.53 -14.73 -3.33
C ARG A 49 6.13 -16.19 -3.22
N ASN A 50 5.40 -16.49 -2.17
CA ASN A 50 4.96 -17.84 -1.85
C ASN A 50 3.43 -17.93 -1.93
N ASP A 51 2.94 -19.14 -2.23
CA ASP A 51 1.51 -19.42 -2.36
C ASP A 51 0.75 -19.28 -1.03
N ASP A 52 1.46 -19.28 0.10
CA ASP A 52 0.91 -19.05 1.43
C ASP A 52 0.64 -17.56 1.75
N GLY A 53 0.92 -16.66 0.80
CA GLY A 53 0.74 -15.22 0.95
C GLY A 53 1.93 -14.51 1.62
N SER A 54 3.02 -15.22 1.90
CA SER A 54 4.28 -14.61 2.31
C SER A 54 5.07 -14.10 1.10
N PHE A 55 5.87 -13.06 1.33
CA PHE A 55 6.74 -12.46 0.33
C PHE A 55 8.01 -11.92 0.98
N LYS A 56 9.07 -11.78 0.19
CA LYS A 56 10.38 -11.32 0.67
C LYS A 56 10.87 -10.12 -0.13
N PHE A 57 11.26 -9.09 0.60
CA PHE A 57 11.97 -7.94 0.08
C PHE A 57 13.48 -8.08 0.30
N GLU A 58 14.26 -7.84 -0.74
CA GLU A 58 15.63 -7.35 -0.63
C GLU A 58 15.58 -5.85 -0.37
N VAL A 59 16.15 -5.41 0.75
CA VAL A 59 16.19 -3.99 1.12
C VAL A 59 17.38 -3.34 0.43
N LEU A 60 17.09 -2.32 -0.38
CA LEU A 60 18.07 -1.59 -1.17
C LEU A 60 18.54 -0.32 -0.46
N GLU A 61 17.64 0.31 0.30
CA GLU A 61 17.92 1.52 1.05
C GLU A 61 16.95 1.64 2.24
N THR A 62 17.46 1.68 3.46
CA THR A 62 16.66 2.03 4.63
C THR A 62 16.52 3.55 4.73
N LEU A 63 15.29 4.04 4.83
CA LEU A 63 14.95 5.46 4.94
C LEU A 63 14.59 5.88 6.38
N LYS A 64 14.17 4.93 7.22
CA LYS A 64 13.95 5.09 8.66
C LYS A 64 14.03 3.71 9.33
N GLY A 65 14.56 3.62 10.54
CA GLY A 65 14.64 2.37 11.30
C GLY A 65 16.00 1.68 11.22
N GLU A 66 16.07 0.44 11.70
CA GLU A 66 17.29 -0.37 11.69
C GLU A 66 17.65 -0.83 10.27
N GLU A 67 18.94 -0.79 9.93
CA GLU A 67 19.44 -1.29 8.66
C GLU A 67 19.33 -2.82 8.61
N VAL A 68 18.52 -3.32 7.68
CA VAL A 68 18.27 -4.76 7.49
C VAL A 68 18.50 -5.11 6.02
N GLY A 69 19.00 -6.31 5.74
CA GLY A 69 19.25 -6.74 4.34
C GLY A 69 18.02 -7.33 3.66
N PHE A 70 17.19 -8.05 4.41
CA PHE A 70 15.96 -8.65 3.91
C PHE A 70 14.83 -8.48 4.92
N VAL A 71 13.62 -8.38 4.40
CA VAL A 71 12.40 -8.28 5.20
C VAL A 71 11.37 -9.25 4.63
N ILE A 72 10.73 -10.03 5.51
CA ILE A 72 9.67 -10.96 5.13
C ILE A 72 8.34 -10.33 5.51
N GLY A 73 7.39 -10.30 4.59
CA GLY A 73 6.03 -9.87 4.85
C GLY A 73 5.03 -11.00 4.65
N SER A 74 3.83 -10.83 5.20
CA SER A 74 2.77 -11.82 5.12
C SER A 74 1.39 -11.17 5.04
N LEU A 75 0.49 -11.80 4.28
CA LEU A 75 -0.94 -11.50 4.27
C LEU A 75 -1.58 -11.87 5.60
N THR A 76 -1.69 -10.90 6.52
CA THR A 76 -2.30 -11.13 7.84
C THR A 76 -3.81 -10.92 7.85
N ASN A 77 -4.34 -10.10 6.93
CA ASN A 77 -5.75 -9.79 6.81
C ASN A 77 -6.07 -9.20 5.43
N SER A 78 -7.36 -8.97 5.16
CA SER A 78 -7.86 -8.37 3.91
C SER A 78 -7.41 -6.93 3.66
N CYS A 79 -6.81 -6.26 4.63
CA CYS A 79 -6.27 -4.91 4.53
C CYS A 79 -4.76 -4.90 4.26
N THR A 80 -4.16 -6.06 3.98
CA THR A 80 -2.75 -6.17 3.66
C THR A 80 -2.55 -6.15 2.15
N ILE A 81 -1.61 -5.33 1.68
CA ILE A 81 -1.20 -5.33 0.28
C ILE A 81 -0.37 -6.58 0.02
N PHE A 82 -0.78 -7.37 -0.96
CA PHE A 82 0.04 -8.42 -1.56
C PHE A 82 0.60 -7.90 -2.87
N PRO A 83 1.92 -7.84 -3.05
CA PRO A 83 2.49 -7.43 -4.31
C PRO A 83 2.12 -8.35 -5.46
N ASP A 84 1.93 -7.81 -6.66
CA ASP A 84 1.40 -8.57 -7.80
C ASP A 84 2.48 -9.33 -8.57
N GLU A 85 3.74 -8.86 -8.53
CA GLU A 85 4.83 -9.38 -9.36
C GLU A 85 6.15 -9.47 -8.59
N ASN A 86 6.99 -10.43 -8.99
CA ASN A 86 8.38 -10.46 -8.55
C ASN A 86 9.18 -9.34 -9.24
N GLU A 87 10.30 -8.97 -8.63
CA GLU A 87 11.22 -7.94 -9.15
C GLU A 87 10.68 -6.51 -9.19
N GLU A 88 9.54 -6.29 -8.56
CA GLU A 88 8.95 -4.98 -8.41
C GLU A 88 9.67 -4.17 -7.33
N PHE A 89 9.91 -2.88 -7.61
CA PHE A 89 10.47 -1.93 -6.64
C PHE A 89 9.36 -1.26 -5.86
N TRP A 90 9.59 -1.07 -4.56
CA TRP A 90 8.60 -0.54 -3.63
C TRP A 90 9.22 0.50 -2.70
N LEU A 91 8.39 1.48 -2.33
CA LEU A 91 8.56 2.23 -1.09
C LEU A 91 7.65 1.57 -0.05
N VAL A 92 8.23 1.16 1.06
CA VAL A 92 7.51 0.41 2.10
C VAL A 92 7.55 1.19 3.42
N TYR A 93 6.37 1.36 4.00
CA TYR A 93 6.10 1.83 5.35
C TYR A 93 5.59 0.65 6.17
N THR A 94 6.25 0.33 7.27
CA THR A 94 5.83 -0.75 8.15
C THR A 94 6.24 -0.51 9.58
N ASN A 95 5.48 -1.11 10.49
CA ASN A 95 5.88 -1.25 11.89
C ASN A 95 6.86 -2.42 12.00
N SER A 96 7.70 -2.40 13.04
CA SER A 96 8.68 -3.46 13.26
C SER A 96 7.98 -4.81 13.44
N PRO A 97 8.58 -5.92 12.98
CA PRO A 97 8.00 -7.23 13.20
C PRO A 97 7.87 -7.48 14.72
N ASN A 98 6.63 -7.56 15.21
CA ASN A 98 6.36 -7.89 16.61
C ASN A 98 6.71 -9.36 16.83
N SER A 99 7.89 -9.62 17.41
CA SER A 99 8.39 -10.91 17.96
C SER A 99 8.37 -12.17 17.07
N ASP A 100 7.56 -12.21 16.01
CA ASP A 100 7.36 -13.29 15.05
C ASP A 100 7.44 -12.70 13.61
N GLU A 101 8.65 -12.24 13.26
CA GLU A 101 9.32 -12.07 11.95
C GLU A 101 8.62 -11.56 10.67
N PHE A 102 7.33 -11.20 10.67
CA PHE A 102 6.66 -10.67 9.47
C PHE A 102 6.27 -9.20 9.57
N ILE A 103 6.55 -8.45 8.51
CA ILE A 103 5.97 -7.12 8.29
C ILE A 103 4.59 -7.22 7.65
N THR A 104 3.78 -6.18 7.83
CA THR A 104 2.49 -6.04 7.16
C THR A 104 2.43 -4.72 6.42
N MET A 105 2.18 -4.76 5.12
CA MET A 105 1.95 -3.55 4.32
C MET A 105 0.47 -3.20 4.35
N SER A 106 0.10 -2.18 5.12
CA SER A 106 -1.29 -1.72 5.18
C SER A 106 -1.72 -1.13 3.85
N GLN A 107 -2.89 -1.53 3.36
CA GLN A 107 -3.50 -0.95 2.17
C GLN A 107 -3.87 0.53 2.38
N CYS A 108 -4.10 0.95 3.62
CA CYS A 108 -4.43 2.34 3.95
C CYS A 108 -3.18 3.23 4.09
N GLY A 109 -1.98 2.62 4.09
CA GLY A 109 -0.71 3.33 4.21
C GLY A 109 -0.21 3.89 2.89
N LEU A 110 0.98 4.47 2.92
CA LEU A 110 1.65 5.03 1.74
C LEU A 110 2.58 4.02 1.02
N SER A 111 2.64 2.78 1.50
CA SER A 111 3.36 1.67 0.86
C SER A 111 2.83 1.43 -0.55
N ARG A 112 3.71 1.53 -1.54
CA ARG A 112 3.32 1.35 -2.95
C ARG A 112 4.50 1.04 -3.85
N SER A 113 4.16 0.46 -4.99
CA SER A 113 5.15 0.06 -5.98
C SER A 113 5.45 1.16 -6.99
N PHE A 114 6.61 1.09 -7.63
CA PHE A 114 6.97 1.98 -8.72
C PHE A 114 6.19 1.67 -10.01
N LYS A 115 5.58 0.47 -10.10
CA LYS A 115 4.70 0.10 -11.22
C LYS A 115 3.33 0.77 -11.06
N PHE A 116 2.79 0.74 -9.85
CA PHE A 116 1.50 1.30 -9.44
C PHE A 116 1.68 2.35 -8.32
N PRO A 117 2.27 3.53 -8.62
CA PRO A 117 2.73 4.51 -7.62
C PRO A 117 1.60 5.39 -7.05
N TYR A 118 0.35 4.98 -7.23
CA TYR A 118 -0.82 5.80 -6.95
C TYR A 118 -1.08 5.89 -5.44
N LEU A 119 -1.50 7.08 -5.01
CA LEU A 119 -2.06 7.26 -3.68
C LEU A 119 -3.50 6.75 -3.68
N LEU A 120 -3.98 6.23 -2.55
CA LEU A 120 -5.41 6.07 -2.30
C LEU A 120 -6.07 7.45 -2.21
N LYS A 121 -6.36 8.04 -3.38
CA LYS A 121 -7.28 9.16 -3.50
C LYS A 121 -8.54 8.65 -4.15
N PHE A 122 -9.66 8.79 -3.46
CA PHE A 122 -10.98 8.66 -4.11
C PHE A 122 -11.17 9.86 -5.04
N THR A 123 -10.60 9.79 -6.24
CA THR A 123 -11.14 10.62 -7.31
C THR A 123 -12.52 10.08 -7.63
N SER A 124 -13.52 10.96 -7.69
CA SER A 124 -14.85 10.61 -8.19
C SER A 124 -14.71 9.80 -9.47
N PRO A 125 -15.50 8.71 -9.63
CA PRO A 125 -15.44 7.91 -10.84
C PRO A 125 -15.60 8.83 -12.05
N PRO A 126 -14.80 8.64 -13.10
CA PRO A 126 -14.91 9.47 -14.29
C PRO A 126 -16.36 9.45 -14.78
N PRO A 127 -16.88 10.57 -15.29
CA PRO A 127 -18.24 10.62 -15.81
C PRO A 127 -18.41 9.53 -16.89
N PRO A 128 -19.59 8.88 -16.96
CA PRO A 128 -19.83 7.80 -17.91
C PRO A 128 -19.60 8.29 -19.34
N ARG A 129 -18.68 7.65 -20.07
CA ARG A 129 -18.36 7.97 -21.47
C ARG A 129 -19.09 7.03 -22.43
N ASN A 130 -19.30 7.47 -23.67
CA ASN A 130 -19.95 6.67 -24.70
C ASN A 130 -19.01 5.53 -25.15
N PRO A 131 -19.37 4.24 -24.95
CA PRO A 131 -18.51 3.11 -25.29
C PRO A 131 -18.31 2.90 -26.80
N SER A 132 -19.07 3.61 -27.65
CA SER A 132 -18.98 3.51 -29.11
C SER A 132 -17.93 4.44 -29.74
N ASP A 133 -17.26 5.25 -28.92
CA ASP A 133 -16.26 6.21 -29.38
C ASP A 133 -14.91 5.52 -29.66
N PRO A 134 -14.40 5.52 -30.91
CA PRO A 134 -13.14 4.88 -31.24
C PRO A 134 -11.91 5.52 -30.57
N THR A 135 -12.00 6.77 -30.06
CA THR A 135 -10.88 7.41 -29.34
C THR A 135 -10.87 7.11 -27.85
N LEU A 136 -11.94 6.52 -27.31
CA LEU A 136 -12.12 6.29 -25.88
C LEU A 136 -10.96 5.54 -25.23
N HIS A 137 -10.46 4.50 -25.91
CA HIS A 137 -9.36 3.68 -25.41
C HIS A 137 -8.06 4.49 -25.32
N LEU A 138 -7.71 5.20 -26.40
CA LEU A 138 -6.50 6.04 -26.47
C LEU A 138 -6.53 7.17 -25.44
N GLU A 139 -7.69 7.81 -25.24
CA GLU A 139 -7.87 8.86 -24.24
C GLU A 139 -7.72 8.33 -22.82
N SER A 140 -8.28 7.14 -22.54
CA SER A 140 -8.14 6.47 -21.25
C SER A 140 -6.68 6.10 -20.97
N GLU A 141 -5.97 5.57 -21.96
CA GLU A 141 -4.54 5.25 -21.84
C GLU A 141 -3.69 6.50 -21.62
N LEU A 142 -3.99 7.59 -22.33
CA LEU A 142 -3.31 8.87 -22.16
C LEU A 142 -3.56 9.45 -20.76
N GLU A 143 -4.80 9.40 -20.27
CA GLU A 143 -5.15 9.85 -18.94
C GLU A 143 -4.47 9.01 -17.86
N TYR A 144 -4.48 7.69 -18.00
CA TYR A 144 -3.79 6.76 -17.10
C TYR A 144 -2.29 7.04 -17.06
N SER A 145 -1.68 7.27 -18.23
CA SER A 145 -0.26 7.58 -18.37
C SER A 145 0.10 8.91 -17.70
N LYS A 146 -0.71 9.95 -17.89
CA LYS A 146 -0.52 11.25 -17.23
C LYS A 146 -0.59 11.13 -15.71
N LYS A 147 -1.60 10.43 -15.18
CA LYS A 147 -1.75 10.17 -13.74
C LYS A 147 -0.57 9.36 -13.19
N ARG A 148 -0.05 8.39 -13.95
CA ARG A 148 1.12 7.62 -13.54
C ARG A 148 2.37 8.49 -13.42
N ILE A 149 2.60 9.39 -14.39
CA ILE A 149 3.74 10.32 -14.36
C ILE A 149 3.65 11.23 -13.13
N GLU A 150 2.47 11.81 -12.87
CA GLU A 150 2.24 12.65 -11.69
C GLU A 150 2.51 11.87 -10.38
N ALA A 151 1.99 10.65 -10.28
CA ALA A 151 2.18 9.80 -9.11
C ALA A 151 3.66 9.40 -8.89
N LEU A 152 4.42 9.18 -9.97
CA LEU A 152 5.86 8.93 -9.89
C LEU A 152 6.64 10.15 -9.41
N GLU A 153 6.30 11.36 -9.87
CA GLU A 153 6.95 12.59 -9.41
C GLU A 153 6.66 12.84 -7.92
N ILE A 154 5.44 12.55 -7.47
CA ILE A 154 5.08 12.59 -6.05
C ILE A 154 5.93 11.59 -5.25
N LEU A 155 5.99 10.32 -5.69
CA LEU A 155 6.78 9.28 -5.04
C LEU A 155 8.27 9.65 -4.96
N LYS A 156 8.83 10.20 -6.05
CA LYS A 156 10.21 10.67 -6.08
C LYS A 156 10.45 11.79 -5.08
N SER A 157 9.57 12.79 -5.04
CA SER A 157 9.66 13.88 -4.07
C SER A 157 9.59 13.39 -2.63
N GLU A 158 8.74 12.40 -2.36
CA GLU A 158 8.61 11.77 -1.05
C GLU A 158 9.90 11.06 -0.62
N ILE A 159 10.50 10.27 -1.51
CA ILE A 159 11.76 9.59 -1.24
C ILE A 159 12.88 10.59 -0.91
N GLU A 160 12.99 11.69 -1.67
CA GLU A 160 13.97 12.74 -1.40
C GLU A 160 13.73 13.43 -0.05
N GLN A 161 12.47 13.58 0.36
CA GLN A 161 12.13 14.12 1.67
C GLN A 161 12.51 13.15 2.79
N LEU A 162 12.21 11.85 2.62
CA LEU A 162 12.57 10.82 3.59
C LEU A 162 14.09 10.73 3.79
N ARG A 163 14.87 10.80 2.69
CA ARG A 163 16.35 10.87 2.76
C ARG A 163 16.83 12.04 3.60
N LYS A 164 16.25 13.23 3.41
CA LYS A 164 16.57 14.42 4.23
C LYS A 164 16.21 14.22 5.70
N TRP A 165 15.08 13.57 6.00
CA TRP A 165 14.69 13.27 7.38
C TRP A 165 15.60 12.24 8.04
N LYS A 166 16.13 11.26 7.28
CA LYS A 166 17.14 10.32 7.77
C LYS A 166 18.42 11.02 8.21
N GLU A 167 18.90 12.01 7.46
CA GLU A 167 20.14 12.74 7.81
C GLU A 167 20.01 13.62 9.07
N LEU A 168 18.78 13.94 9.48
CA LEU A 168 18.50 14.81 10.63
C LEU A 168 18.31 14.06 11.95
N ASN A 169 18.18 12.73 11.92
CA ASN A 169 17.92 11.87 13.07
C ASN A 169 19.03 10.84 13.26
#